data_AF-A0A8C4UU41-F1
#
_entry.id   AF-A0A8C4UU41-F1
#
_cell.length_a   1.000
_cell.length_b   1.000
_cell.length_c   1.000
_cell.angle_alpha   90.00
_cell.angle_beta   90.00
_cell.angle_gamma   90.00
#
_symmetry.space_group_name_H-M   'P 1'
#
loop_
_entity.id
_entity.type
_entity.pdbx_description
1 polymer ?
#
loop_
_entity_poly.entity_id
_entity_poly.type
_entity_poly.pdbx_seq_one_letter_code
_entity_poly.pdbx_strand_id
1 'polypeptide(L)'
;LPAWSHGILFLSLLGFLPLVTPMCPAPCKCATNIIDCTSKGLTVAKLPAAFRPSAEIIHLGYNRLTSIPSGLFDNLKSLQVVYLQGNPWECNCDILYLRSWLQWQQNRTLYRDVRCTSPAHLQNRIILVGANAILSAMLLVALGGVGTEVASGQ
;
A
#
# COMPACT_ATOMS: atom_id res chain seq x y z
N LEU A 1 -56.41 29.40 25.87
CA LEU A 1 -56.36 28.40 24.76
C LEU A 1 -56.29 29.20 23.47
N PRO A 2 -55.38 28.90 22.52
CA PRO A 2 -55.25 27.56 21.93
C PRO A 2 -53.82 26.97 21.89
N ALA A 3 -53.77 25.64 21.86
CA ALA A 3 -52.69 24.76 21.38
C ALA A 3 -52.64 24.83 19.82
N TRP A 4 -51.65 24.41 19.05
CA TRP A 4 -50.62 23.35 19.04
C TRP A 4 -49.40 23.95 18.28
N SER A 5 -48.18 23.40 18.19
CA SER A 5 -47.78 22.05 17.82
C SER A 5 -46.26 21.91 17.93
N HIS A 6 -45.81 20.72 18.33
CA HIS A 6 -44.44 20.21 18.38
C HIS A 6 -43.50 20.74 17.29
N GLY A 7 -42.69 21.74 17.63
CA GLY A 7 -41.47 22.08 16.89
C GLY A 7 -40.36 21.14 17.33
N ILE A 8 -40.26 20.01 16.63
CA ILE A 8 -39.17 19.03 16.74
C ILE A 8 -37.82 19.77 16.82
N LEU A 9 -37.02 19.43 17.83
CA LEU A 9 -35.58 19.66 17.88
C LEU A 9 -34.98 19.14 16.57
N PHE A 10 -34.88 19.99 15.56
CA PHE A 10 -34.13 19.67 14.36
C PHE A 10 -32.67 19.75 14.78
N LEU A 11 -32.16 18.61 15.24
CA LEU A 11 -30.76 18.25 15.27
C LEU A 11 -30.13 18.73 13.97
N SER A 12 -29.58 19.94 13.96
CA SER A 12 -28.49 20.31 13.05
C SER A 12 -27.20 19.61 13.51
N LEU A 13 -27.33 18.32 13.81
CA LEU A 13 -26.27 17.34 13.72
C LEU A 13 -26.22 16.81 12.28
N LEU A 14 -26.36 17.70 11.30
CA LEU A 14 -25.45 17.64 10.16
C LEU A 14 -24.12 18.19 10.69
N GLY A 15 -23.53 17.46 11.64
CA GLY A 15 -22.11 17.57 11.92
C GLY A 15 -21.47 17.51 10.55
N PHE A 16 -20.68 18.53 10.26
CA PHE A 16 -19.94 18.69 9.02
C PHE A 16 -19.37 17.32 8.64
N LEU A 17 -20.10 16.57 7.81
CA LEU A 17 -19.52 15.54 6.99
C LEU A 17 -18.53 16.38 6.19
N PRO A 18 -17.22 16.21 6.43
CA PRO A 18 -16.25 17.04 5.77
C PRO A 18 -16.57 16.88 4.29
N LEU A 19 -16.95 17.98 3.65
CA LEU A 19 -17.23 18.00 2.23
C LEU A 19 -15.99 17.41 1.59
N VAL A 20 -16.07 16.15 1.14
CA VAL A 20 -14.94 15.40 0.59
C VAL A 20 -14.66 16.01 -0.77
N THR A 21 -14.02 17.18 -0.76
CA THR A 21 -13.49 17.84 -1.94
C THR A 21 -12.55 16.87 -2.65
N PRO A 22 -12.56 16.83 -4.00
CA PRO A 22 -12.01 15.73 -4.75
C PRO A 22 -10.50 15.63 -4.55
N MET A 23 -10.13 14.79 -3.59
CA MET A 23 -9.48 13.52 -3.88
C MET A 23 -8.08 13.57 -4.54
N CYS A 24 -7.41 14.74 -4.54
CA CYS A 24 -5.99 14.84 -4.80
C CYS A 24 -5.25 15.22 -3.51
N PRO A 25 -4.32 14.39 -3.02
CA PRO A 25 -3.54 14.75 -1.83
C PRO A 25 -2.72 16.02 -2.05
N ALA A 26 -2.65 16.90 -1.04
CA ALA A 26 -1.93 18.18 -1.10
C ALA A 26 -0.48 18.12 -1.63
N PRO A 27 0.36 17.10 -1.30
CA PRO A 27 1.71 17.04 -1.86
C PRO A 27 1.77 16.61 -3.34
N CYS A 28 0.66 16.11 -3.89
CA CYS A 28 0.63 15.45 -5.20
C CYS A 28 -0.06 16.31 -6.26
N LYS A 29 0.20 15.97 -7.52
CA LYS A 29 -0.51 16.50 -8.69
C LYS A 29 -1.36 15.39 -9.28
N CYS A 30 -2.62 15.65 -9.56
CA CYS A 30 -3.51 14.63 -10.09
C CYS A 30 -4.05 14.98 -11.47
N ALA A 31 -4.13 13.98 -12.32
CA ALA A 31 -4.90 13.99 -13.56
C ALA A 31 -6.10 13.05 -13.42
N THR A 32 -6.76 12.73 -14.53
CA THR A 32 -7.96 11.88 -14.57
C THR A 32 -7.73 10.53 -13.87
N ASN A 33 -6.67 9.81 -14.27
CA ASN A 33 -6.30 8.48 -13.78
C ASN A 33 -4.89 8.41 -13.15
N ILE A 34 -4.17 9.53 -13.08
CA ILE A 34 -2.80 9.59 -12.56
C ILE A 34 -2.76 10.38 -11.25
N ILE A 35 -2.03 9.88 -10.27
CA ILE A 35 -1.65 10.60 -9.05
C ILE A 35 -0.12 10.67 -9.01
N ASP A 36 0.45 11.85 -9.25
CA ASP A 36 1.89 12.08 -9.27
C ASP A 36 2.37 12.75 -7.98
N CYS A 37 3.12 12.00 -7.18
CA CYS A 37 3.76 12.45 -5.95
C CYS A 37 5.30 12.28 -6.03
N THR A 38 5.88 12.28 -7.23
CA THR A 38 7.32 12.10 -7.44
C THR A 38 8.13 13.23 -6.81
N SER A 39 9.25 12.90 -6.16
CA SER A 39 10.22 13.87 -5.62
C SER A 39 9.61 14.91 -4.66
N LYS A 40 8.65 14.49 -3.83
CA LYS A 40 7.99 15.35 -2.83
C LYS A 40 8.59 15.23 -1.42
N GLY A 41 9.61 14.40 -1.25
CA GLY A 41 10.22 14.14 0.05
C GLY A 41 9.27 13.43 1.01
N LEU A 42 8.33 12.64 0.50
CA LEU A 42 7.36 11.92 1.30
C LEU A 42 8.05 10.90 2.20
N THR A 43 7.65 10.89 3.48
CA THR A 43 7.91 9.83 4.45
C THR A 43 6.62 9.07 4.69
N VAL A 44 6.69 7.91 5.37
CA VAL A 44 5.51 7.11 5.71
C VAL A 44 4.44 7.95 6.42
N ALA A 45 4.85 8.82 7.35
CA ALA A 45 3.93 9.71 8.08
C ALA A 45 3.30 10.84 7.25
N LYS A 46 3.91 11.21 6.11
CA LYS A 46 3.39 12.26 5.21
C LYS A 46 2.64 11.68 4.01
N LEU A 47 2.59 10.36 3.91
CA LEU A 47 1.88 9.69 2.83
C LEU A 47 0.36 9.85 3.05
N PRO A 48 -0.43 10.08 1.98
CA PRO A 48 -1.88 10.17 2.11
C PRO A 48 -2.47 8.87 2.64
N ALA A 49 -3.47 8.94 3.53
CA ALA A 49 -4.11 7.77 4.09
C ALA A 49 -4.89 6.93 3.06
N ALA A 50 -5.31 7.56 1.95
CA ALA A 50 -6.01 6.89 0.87
C ALA A 50 -5.77 7.62 -0.47
N PHE A 51 -5.89 6.86 -1.57
CA PHE A 51 -5.93 7.37 -2.93
C PHE A 51 -7.32 7.19 -3.53
N ARG A 52 -7.58 7.88 -4.65
CA ARG A 52 -8.84 7.70 -5.39
C ARG A 52 -8.97 6.28 -5.94
N PRO A 53 -10.16 5.64 -5.82
CA PRO A 53 -10.41 4.34 -6.45
C PRO A 53 -10.20 4.32 -7.97
N SER A 54 -10.38 5.46 -8.64
CA SER A 54 -10.20 5.61 -10.10
C SER A 54 -8.74 5.79 -10.54
N ALA A 55 -7.78 5.79 -9.61
CA ALA A 55 -6.37 5.92 -9.97
C ALA A 55 -5.87 4.63 -10.64
N GLU A 56 -5.28 4.77 -11.82
CA GLU A 56 -4.65 3.69 -12.57
C GLU A 56 -3.14 3.70 -12.42
N ILE A 57 -2.56 4.90 -12.26
CA ILE A 57 -1.12 5.10 -12.14
C ILE A 57 -0.83 5.99 -10.94
N ILE A 58 0.07 5.52 -10.07
CA ILE A 58 0.54 6.29 -8.92
C ILE A 58 2.06 6.43 -8.99
N HIS A 59 2.57 7.66 -8.95
CA HIS A 59 4.00 7.91 -8.87
C HIS A 59 4.43 8.26 -7.44
N LEU A 60 5.21 7.39 -6.82
CA LEU A 60 5.80 7.57 -5.49
C LEU A 60 7.33 7.53 -5.52
N GLY A 61 7.93 7.55 -6.72
CA GLY A 61 9.37 7.48 -6.91
C GLY A 61 10.12 8.68 -6.33
N TYR A 62 11.40 8.45 -6.02
CA TYR A 62 12.35 9.47 -5.56
C TYR A 62 11.90 10.22 -4.30
N ASN A 63 11.29 9.49 -3.35
CA ASN A 63 10.87 10.02 -2.05
C ASN A 63 11.76 9.45 -0.93
N ARG A 64 11.30 9.55 0.32
CA ARG A 64 11.98 9.06 1.53
C ARG A 64 11.14 7.98 2.21
N LEU A 65 10.45 7.16 1.42
CA LEU A 65 9.63 6.07 1.94
C LEU A 65 10.53 4.90 2.33
N THR A 66 10.34 4.42 3.55
CA THR A 66 11.01 3.23 4.09
C THR A 66 10.13 1.99 3.94
N SER A 67 8.81 2.18 3.95
CA SER A 67 7.79 1.14 3.74
C SER A 67 6.53 1.76 3.13
N ILE A 68 5.52 0.93 2.84
CA ILE A 68 4.18 1.37 2.46
C ILE A 68 3.20 0.91 3.54
N PRO A 69 2.34 1.79 4.09
CA PRO A 69 1.30 1.41 5.04
C PRO A 69 0.40 0.29 4.52
N SER A 70 0.09 -0.67 5.39
CA SER A 70 -0.82 -1.76 5.09
C SER A 70 -2.17 -1.25 4.59
N GLY A 71 -2.67 -1.86 3.52
CA GLY A 71 -3.98 -1.56 2.97
C GLY A 71 -4.06 -0.37 2.02
N LEU A 72 -2.97 0.39 1.82
CA LEU A 72 -2.99 1.63 1.04
C LEU A 72 -3.47 1.44 -0.41
N PHE A 73 -3.24 0.26 -1.00
CA PHE A 73 -3.59 -0.06 -2.38
C PHE A 73 -4.77 -1.03 -2.54
N ASP A 74 -5.33 -1.57 -1.45
CA ASP A 74 -6.24 -2.74 -1.50
C ASP A 74 -7.59 -2.43 -2.17
N ASN A 75 -8.03 -1.18 -2.05
CA ASN A 75 -9.30 -0.69 -2.59
C ASN A 75 -9.18 -0.03 -3.97
N LEU A 76 -7.99 -0.02 -4.56
CA LEU A 76 -7.72 0.63 -5.85
C LEU A 76 -7.89 -0.38 -6.99
N LYS A 77 -9.14 -0.70 -7.34
CA LYS A 77 -9.46 -1.76 -8.32
C LYS A 77 -9.00 -1.44 -9.75
N SER A 78 -8.87 -0.16 -10.07
CA SER A 78 -8.36 0.30 -11.37
C SER A 78 -6.83 0.42 -11.40
N LEU A 79 -6.13 0.21 -10.27
CA LEU A 79 -4.69 0.43 -10.19
C LEU A 79 -3.92 -0.58 -11.03
N GLN A 80 -3.09 -0.09 -11.94
CA GLN A 80 -2.28 -0.88 -12.85
C GLN A 80 -0.79 -0.78 -12.52
N VAL A 81 -0.32 0.42 -12.16
CA VAL A 81 1.11 0.70 -12.00
C VAL A 81 1.39 1.62 -10.81
N VAL A 82 2.40 1.27 -10.02
CA VAL A 82 2.96 2.15 -8.99
C VAL A 82 4.47 2.30 -9.20
N TYR A 83 4.95 3.53 -9.39
CA TYR A 83 6.39 3.81 -9.49
C TYR A 83 6.99 4.02 -8.10
N LEU A 84 7.98 3.21 -7.74
CA LEU A 84 8.53 3.10 -6.37
C LEU A 84 10.06 3.29 -6.29
N GLN A 85 10.73 3.47 -7.44
CA GLN A 85 12.18 3.62 -7.53
C GLN A 85 12.72 4.80 -6.71
N GLY A 86 13.97 4.74 -6.26
CA GLY A 86 14.64 5.86 -5.59
C GLY A 86 14.14 6.17 -4.19
N ASN A 87 13.53 5.19 -3.50
CA ASN A 87 13.16 5.29 -2.08
C ASN A 87 14.10 4.41 -1.23
N PRO A 88 14.43 4.84 0.00
CA PRO A 88 15.32 4.10 0.91
C PRO A 88 14.57 2.96 1.63
N TRP A 89 14.14 1.94 0.88
CA TRP A 89 13.33 0.85 1.42
C TRP A 89 14.05 0.10 2.55
N GLU A 90 13.38 -0.03 3.70
CA GLU A 90 13.88 -0.77 4.86
C GLU A 90 13.21 -2.13 4.90
N CYS A 91 13.98 -3.19 4.67
CA CYS A 91 13.46 -4.55 4.57
C CYS A 91 13.37 -5.24 5.93
N ASN A 92 12.59 -4.65 6.83
CA ASN A 92 12.21 -5.18 8.14
C ASN A 92 10.76 -5.76 8.09
N CYS A 93 10.05 -5.79 9.22
CA CYS A 93 8.66 -6.26 9.29
C CYS A 93 7.66 -5.34 8.56
N ASP A 94 7.93 -4.05 8.43
CA ASP A 94 7.01 -3.09 7.82
C ASP A 94 6.97 -3.20 6.29
N ILE A 95 7.97 -3.85 5.68
CA ILE A 95 8.03 -4.04 4.22
C ILE A 95 7.07 -5.13 3.71
N LEU A 96 6.50 -5.93 4.62
CA LEU A 96 5.77 -7.15 4.27
C LEU A 96 4.56 -6.85 3.38
N TYR A 97 3.82 -5.78 3.66
CA TYR A 97 2.71 -5.36 2.82
C TYR A 97 3.14 -5.09 1.38
N LEU A 98 4.18 -4.26 1.21
CA LEU A 98 4.70 -3.93 -0.12
C LEU A 98 5.20 -5.18 -0.84
N ARG A 99 5.92 -6.06 -0.14
CA ARG A 99 6.38 -7.34 -0.70
C ARG A 99 5.21 -8.18 -1.21
N SER A 100 4.17 -8.35 -0.41
CA SER A 100 2.97 -9.12 -0.78
C SER A 100 2.23 -8.47 -1.96
N TRP A 101 2.06 -7.15 -1.96
CA TRP A 101 1.42 -6.43 -3.06
C TRP A 101 2.19 -6.58 -4.38
N LEU A 102 3.53 -6.49 -4.34
CA LEU A 102 4.40 -6.67 -5.50
C LEU A 102 4.30 -8.08 -6.12
N GLN A 103 4.03 -9.12 -5.31
CA GLN A 103 3.92 -10.49 -5.80
C GLN A 103 2.75 -10.68 -6.77
N TRP A 104 1.69 -9.88 -6.65
CA TRP A 104 0.49 -9.96 -7.48
C TRP A 104 0.55 -9.11 -8.75
N GLN A 105 1.64 -8.39 -8.97
CA GLN A 105 1.78 -7.54 -10.15
C GLN A 105 2.13 -8.37 -11.38
N GLN A 106 1.39 -8.16 -12.48
CA GLN A 106 1.61 -8.86 -13.75
C GLN A 106 2.96 -8.47 -14.39
N ASN A 107 3.29 -7.16 -14.37
CA ASN A 107 4.52 -6.65 -14.95
C ASN A 107 5.67 -6.61 -13.93
N ARG A 108 6.22 -7.79 -13.61
CA ARG A 108 7.29 -7.93 -12.61
C ARG A 108 8.62 -7.27 -13.00
N THR A 109 8.86 -7.02 -14.29
CA THR A 109 10.13 -6.41 -14.75
C THR A 109 10.23 -4.95 -14.32
N LEU A 110 9.10 -4.24 -14.19
CA LEU A 110 9.04 -2.86 -13.71
C LEU A 110 9.63 -2.69 -12.30
N TYR A 111 9.52 -3.72 -11.45
CA TYR A 111 9.87 -3.65 -10.04
C TYR A 111 11.28 -4.21 -9.72
N ARG A 112 12.09 -4.53 -10.73
CA ARG A 112 13.46 -5.08 -10.54
C ARG A 112 14.43 -4.12 -9.85
N ASP A 113 14.17 -2.83 -9.95
CA ASP A 113 15.00 -1.77 -9.36
C ASP A 113 14.47 -1.30 -7.99
N VAL A 114 13.39 -1.92 -7.50
CA VAL A 114 12.87 -1.72 -6.14
C VAL A 114 13.59 -2.67 -5.19
N ARG A 115 14.65 -2.16 -4.55
CA ARG A 115 15.59 -2.93 -3.72
C ARG A 115 15.69 -2.39 -2.31
N CYS A 116 16.04 -3.26 -1.38
CA CYS A 116 16.33 -2.92 0.01
C CYS A 116 17.57 -2.01 0.09
N THR A 117 17.45 -0.92 0.84
CA THR A 117 18.58 -0.05 1.21
C THR A 117 19.13 -0.44 2.59
N SER A 118 18.25 -0.89 3.49
CA SER A 118 18.61 -1.42 4.81
C SER A 118 17.77 -2.66 5.13
N PRO A 119 18.13 -3.45 6.15
CA PRO A 119 19.41 -3.45 6.87
C PRO A 119 20.58 -3.89 5.97
N ALA A 120 21.82 -3.68 6.42
CA ALA A 120 23.03 -3.92 5.61
C ALA A 120 23.11 -5.33 5.00
N HIS A 121 22.70 -6.36 5.75
CA HIS A 121 22.71 -7.75 5.28
C HIS A 121 21.67 -8.06 4.18
N LEU A 122 20.70 -7.17 3.95
CA LEU A 122 19.72 -7.26 2.87
C LEU A 122 19.92 -6.19 1.79
N GLN A 123 20.96 -5.36 1.90
CA GLN A 123 21.18 -4.26 0.96
C GLN A 123 21.28 -4.80 -0.48
N ASN A 124 20.69 -4.07 -1.42
CA ASN A 124 20.59 -4.42 -2.85
C ASN A 124 19.80 -5.69 -3.17
N ARG A 125 19.15 -6.34 -2.20
CA ARG A 125 18.21 -7.44 -2.47
C ARG A 125 16.90 -6.86 -3.03
N ILE A 126 16.35 -7.52 -4.04
CA ILE A 126 15.06 -7.16 -4.63
C ILE A 126 13.94 -7.48 -3.62
N ILE A 127 13.00 -6.54 -3.42
CA ILE A 127 11.90 -6.71 -2.47
C ILE A 127 10.92 -7.80 -2.94
N LEU A 128 10.64 -7.80 -4.25
CA LEU A 128 9.84 -8.81 -4.92
C LEU A 128 10.51 -10.19 -4.80
N VAL A 129 9.77 -11.15 -4.24
CA VAL A 129 10.21 -12.55 -4.22
C VAL A 129 10.01 -13.16 -5.60
N GLY A 130 11.03 -13.87 -6.10
CA GLY A 130 10.98 -14.57 -7.39
C GLY A 130 9.84 -15.59 -7.46
N ALA A 131 9.23 -15.72 -8.63
CA ALA A 131 8.10 -16.64 -8.87
C ALA A 131 8.42 -18.10 -8.50
N ASN A 132 9.70 -18.51 -8.57
CA ASN A 132 10.15 -19.86 -8.23
C ASN A 132 9.92 -20.23 -6.76
N ALA A 133 10.01 -19.27 -5.84
CA ALA A 133 9.73 -19.54 -4.43
C ALA A 133 8.23 -19.75 -4.17
N ILE A 134 7.36 -19.10 -4.98
CA ILE A 134 5.91 -19.25 -4.90
C ILE A 134 5.48 -20.58 -5.53
N LEU A 135 6.05 -20.95 -6.68
CA LEU A 135 5.81 -22.26 -7.28
C LEU A 135 6.23 -23.38 -6.30
N SER A 136 7.37 -23.22 -5.64
CA SER A 136 7.85 -24.16 -4.62
C SER A 136 6.95 -24.19 -3.38
N ALA A 137 6.52 -23.05 -2.86
CA ALA A 137 5.62 -22.99 -1.70
C ALA A 137 4.21 -23.53 -2.02
N MET A 138 3.65 -23.18 -3.17
CA MET A 138 2.35 -23.70 -3.64
C MET A 138 2.43 -25.19 -3.95
N LEU A 139 3.56 -25.68 -4.49
CA LEU A 139 3.81 -27.10 -4.67
C LEU A 139 3.95 -27.82 -3.32
N LEU A 140 4.64 -27.24 -2.33
CA LEU A 140 4.75 -27.80 -0.97
C LEU A 140 3.39 -27.89 -0.26
N VAL A 141 2.53 -26.90 -0.44
CA VAL A 141 1.15 -26.89 0.08
C VAL A 141 0.27 -27.90 -0.67
N ALA A 142 0.40 -27.98 -2.00
CA ALA A 142 -0.34 -28.94 -2.83
C ALA A 142 0.11 -30.40 -2.62
N LEU A 143 1.37 -30.61 -2.23
CA LEU A 143 1.93 -31.93 -1.88
C LEU A 143 1.72 -32.31 -0.40
N GLY A 144 1.02 -31.48 0.40
CA GLY A 144 0.59 -31.84 1.75
C GLY A 144 1.74 -31.96 2.77
N GLY A 145 2.76 -31.12 2.71
CA GLY A 145 3.88 -31.13 3.65
C GLY A 145 3.46 -30.86 5.10
N VAL A 146 3.15 -31.92 5.84
CA VAL A 146 3.08 -31.93 7.31
C VAL A 146 4.50 -31.74 7.82
N GLY A 147 4.77 -30.63 8.50
CA GLY A 147 5.98 -30.48 9.29
C GLY A 147 5.95 -31.47 10.44
N THR A 148 6.80 -32.49 10.41
CA THR A 148 7.08 -33.31 11.59
C THR A 148 8.09 -32.57 12.46
N GLU A 149 7.60 -31.87 13.49
CA GLU A 149 8.37 -31.73 14.72
C GLU A 149 8.44 -33.11 15.38
N VAL A 150 9.63 -33.68 15.50
CA VAL A 150 9.93 -34.65 16.57
C VAL A 150 11.20 -34.18 17.24
N ALA A 151 11.05 -33.89 18.53
CA ALA A 151 12.05 -33.38 19.44
C ALA A 151 13.28 -34.28 19.51
N SER A 152 14.46 -33.65 19.54
CA SER A 152 15.68 -34.26 20.05
C SER A 152 15.57 -34.31 21.58
N GLY A 153 15.27 -35.50 22.10
CA GLY A 153 15.47 -35.83 23.51
C GLY A 153 16.77 -36.63 23.64
N GLN A 154 17.78 -36.01 24.25
CA GLN A 154 18.88 -36.69 24.94
C GLN A 154 18.54 -36.79 26.42
#